data_AF-A0A8S1NAF5-F1
#
_entry.id   AF-A0A8S1NAF5-F1
#
_cell.length_a   1.000
_cell.length_b   1.000
_cell.length_c   1.000
_cell.angle_alpha   90.00
_cell.angle_beta   90.00
_cell.angle_gamma   90.00
#
_symmetry.space_group_name_H-M   'P 1'
#
loop_
_entity.id
_entity.type
_entity.pdbx_description
1 polymer ?
#
loop_
_entity_poly.entity_id
_entity_poly.type
_entity_poly.pdbx_seq_one_letter_code
_entity_poly.pdbx_strand_id
1 'polypeptide(L)'
;MEEFEILDFNELQQEQQGIDKAAKFLQKKLQNGFKISIVIKKQHNFALPPLQQKKNDLFSKQHQPIDIISQSSEQTEHNNKQGSSTSSHSSIKMNKKLTVPPTQHQTPQLDQDDQKSEKSENDQISFYQNMNNSFEHSLKDNLLSQKIQTGLLFMRDGNTKVALEKMMDVYKDGNEQLKQCQDQQQISVLIIICIQSLCYASQIFRELGQFSEAQKCLDKCLNQFEINDFDLLCQIYIAKAQCCLLNNQYLQTLDYYTKALIHYEQVNWKLEIAKLLVKISFVYALLNDFVDAKKICYEGLSILQSKLSHSDQRIYETYYTLGCIYYLEKEYDFALEYLDQSKDGYIKLYGEKHISIIKILNLQGVINHLQGNSNNAMEFYEQIVCLYGDSQNIGLALVLNNLALAYLDRMKFKSAKLSFEKATSILKLYLNEQHPTFQRIEKNKKLVVAATLSYI
;
A
#
# COMPACT_ATOMS: atom_id res chain seq x y z
N MET A 1 -20.81 1.69 33.02
CA MET A 1 -22.04 2.04 32.28
C MET A 1 -21.96 3.53 32.05
N GLU A 2 -21.39 3.93 30.92
CA GLU A 2 -21.45 5.33 30.49
C GLU A 2 -22.85 5.51 29.89
N GLU A 3 -23.66 6.36 30.51
CA GLU A 3 -25.01 6.68 30.06
C GLU A 3 -24.94 7.32 28.68
N PHE A 4 -25.51 6.65 27.68
CA PHE A 4 -25.75 7.22 26.37
C PHE A 4 -26.93 8.19 26.47
N GLU A 5 -26.66 9.49 26.52
CA GLU A 5 -27.66 10.48 26.11
C GLU A 5 -27.78 10.42 24.58
N ILE A 6 -28.75 9.64 24.10
CA ILE A 6 -29.24 9.75 22.73
C ILE A 6 -30.04 11.05 22.69
N LEU A 7 -29.41 12.12 22.22
CA LEU A 7 -30.14 13.35 21.89
C LEU A 7 -31.01 13.05 20.66
N ASP A 8 -32.33 12.97 20.87
CA ASP A 8 -33.30 12.89 19.79
C ASP A 8 -33.22 14.17 18.96
N PHE A 9 -32.73 14.05 17.73
CA PHE A 9 -32.49 15.16 16.81
C PHE A 9 -33.77 15.93 16.46
N ASN A 10 -34.95 15.36 16.74
CA ASN A 10 -36.23 16.00 16.53
C ASN A 10 -36.59 17.03 17.62
N GLU A 11 -35.98 16.95 18.82
CA GLU A 11 -36.25 17.91 19.91
C GLU A 11 -35.43 19.21 19.77
N LEU A 12 -34.40 19.23 18.93
CA LEU A 12 -33.51 20.39 18.71
C LEU A 12 -33.96 21.32 17.58
N GLN A 13 -35.13 21.09 16.99
CA GLN A 13 -35.68 21.91 15.89
C GLN A 13 -36.27 23.26 16.31
N GLN A 14 -36.12 23.69 17.56
CA GLN A 14 -36.53 25.03 17.97
C GLN A 14 -35.31 25.94 18.23
N GLU A 15 -35.12 26.84 17.25
CA GLU A 15 -34.37 28.10 17.26
C GLU A 15 -32.83 28.04 17.19
N GLN A 16 -32.27 29.06 16.51
CA GLN A 16 -30.83 29.36 16.32
C GLN A 16 -29.94 29.14 17.56
N GLN A 17 -30.51 29.15 18.77
CA GLN A 17 -29.81 28.83 20.02
C GLN A 17 -29.35 27.36 20.11
N GLY A 18 -30.02 26.41 19.46
CA GLY A 18 -29.61 24.99 19.43
C GLY A 18 -28.33 24.76 18.63
N ILE A 19 -28.16 25.51 17.53
CA ILE A 19 -26.98 25.47 16.65
C ILE A 19 -25.77 26.08 17.38
N ASP A 20 -25.94 27.23 18.04
CA ASP A 20 -24.88 27.86 18.84
C ASP A 20 -24.46 27.03 20.05
N LYS A 21 -25.39 26.30 20.67
CA LYS A 21 -25.08 25.35 21.75
C LYS A 21 -24.30 24.14 21.22
N ALA A 22 -24.67 23.60 20.05
CA ALA A 22 -23.95 22.51 19.41
C ALA A 22 -22.53 22.92 18.99
N ALA A 23 -22.36 24.11 18.41
CA ALA A 23 -21.05 24.65 18.05
C ALA A 23 -20.15 24.88 19.27
N LYS A 24 -20.68 25.49 20.35
CA LYS A 24 -19.95 25.66 21.62
C LYS A 24 -19.62 24.32 22.29
N PHE A 25 -20.50 23.32 22.18
CA PHE A 25 -20.26 21.97 22.67
C PHE A 25 -19.12 21.27 21.92
N LEU A 26 -19.12 21.35 20.58
CA LEU A 26 -18.04 20.83 19.74
C LEU A 26 -16.71 21.54 20.03
N GLN A 27 -16.71 22.87 20.20
CA GLN A 27 -15.52 23.65 20.55
C GLN A 27 -14.97 23.28 21.94
N LYS A 28 -15.84 23.08 22.93
CA LYS A 28 -15.47 22.64 24.29
C LYS A 28 -14.94 21.20 24.30
N LYS A 29 -15.49 20.32 23.45
CA LYS A 29 -14.94 18.96 23.22
C LYS A 29 -13.55 19.01 22.57
N LEU A 30 -13.35 19.89 21.59
CA LEU A 30 -12.07 20.11 20.90
C LEU A 30 -10.98 20.68 21.85
N GLN A 31 -11.35 21.59 22.75
CA GLN A 31 -10.46 22.13 23.79
C GLN A 31 -10.12 21.13 24.90
N ASN A 32 -11.04 20.20 25.20
CA ASN A 32 -10.86 19.18 26.24
C ASN A 32 -10.31 17.84 25.71
N GLY A 33 -9.89 17.77 24.43
CA GLY A 33 -9.27 16.58 23.84
C GLY A 33 -10.24 15.45 23.46
N PHE A 34 -11.54 15.71 23.35
CA PHE A 34 -12.53 14.74 22.86
C PHE A 34 -12.52 14.66 21.33
N LYS A 35 -12.83 13.47 20.79
CA LYS A 35 -12.94 13.23 19.34
C LYS A 35 -14.10 14.03 18.74
N ILE A 36 -13.87 14.60 17.56
CA ILE A 36 -14.87 15.38 16.81
C ILE A 36 -15.62 14.44 15.86
N SER A 37 -16.90 14.17 16.13
CA SER A 37 -17.76 13.30 15.32
C SER A 37 -18.39 14.05 14.15
N ILE A 38 -18.18 13.57 12.93
CA ILE A 38 -19.06 13.93 11.80
C ILE A 38 -19.49 12.67 11.07
N VAL A 39 -20.80 12.49 10.93
CA VAL A 39 -21.43 11.41 10.18
C VAL A 39 -21.32 11.72 8.69
N ILE A 40 -20.30 11.18 8.03
CA ILE A 40 -20.18 11.21 6.56
C ILE A 40 -20.92 9.98 6.02
N LYS A 41 -22.24 10.09 5.83
CA LYS A 41 -23.06 9.03 5.20
C LYS A 41 -22.73 8.99 3.71
N LYS A 42 -21.91 8.02 3.26
CA LYS A 42 -21.68 7.65 1.83
C LYS A 42 -21.97 8.79 0.83
N GLN A 43 -21.27 9.91 0.98
CA GLN A 43 -21.59 11.17 0.30
C GLN A 43 -20.44 11.71 -0.54
N HIS A 44 -19.28 11.04 -0.55
CA HIS A 44 -18.12 11.54 -1.27
C HIS A 44 -17.47 10.41 -2.06
N ASN A 45 -17.16 10.68 -3.33
CA ASN A 45 -16.13 9.95 -4.06
C ASN A 45 -14.77 10.32 -3.46
N PHE A 46 -14.53 9.86 -2.23
CA PHE A 46 -13.33 10.15 -1.46
C PHE A 46 -12.23 9.13 -1.81
N ALA A 47 -11.83 9.11 -3.08
CA ALA A 47 -10.57 8.48 -3.42
C ALA A 47 -9.46 9.45 -2.98
N LEU A 48 -8.59 9.06 -2.05
CA LEU A 48 -7.21 9.56 -2.11
C LEU A 48 -6.75 9.23 -3.53
N PRO A 49 -6.59 10.20 -4.44
CA PRO A 49 -6.22 9.89 -5.80
C PRO A 49 -4.94 9.05 -5.72
N PRO A 50 -4.91 7.86 -6.36
CA PRO A 50 -3.65 7.18 -6.53
C PRO A 50 -2.76 8.21 -7.19
N LEU A 51 -1.63 8.45 -6.57
CA LEU A 51 -0.72 9.46 -7.05
C LEU A 51 -0.52 9.28 -8.54
N GLN A 52 -0.88 10.32 -9.31
CA GLN A 52 -0.28 10.54 -10.62
C GLN A 52 1.18 10.98 -10.40
N GLN A 53 1.92 10.14 -9.67
CA GLN A 53 3.36 10.06 -9.68
C GLN A 53 3.75 9.58 -11.07
N LYS A 54 4.93 10.01 -11.57
CA LYS A 54 5.53 9.52 -12.81
C LYS A 54 5.13 8.05 -12.98
N LYS A 55 4.36 7.76 -14.03
CA LYS A 55 3.46 6.60 -14.28
C LYS A 55 3.96 5.18 -13.92
N ASN A 56 5.13 4.99 -13.33
CA ASN A 56 5.90 3.78 -13.44
C ASN A 56 6.55 3.23 -12.14
N ASP A 57 6.40 3.84 -10.95
CA ASP A 57 7.26 3.45 -9.80
C ASP A 57 6.55 3.14 -8.45
N LEU A 58 5.23 3.20 -8.34
CA LEU A 58 4.53 2.90 -7.06
C LEU A 58 4.79 1.48 -6.53
N PHE A 59 4.89 0.50 -7.42
CA PHE A 59 5.12 -0.90 -7.03
C PHE A 59 6.54 -1.17 -6.48
N SER A 60 7.54 -0.32 -6.72
CA SER A 60 8.95 -0.58 -6.32
C SER A 60 9.23 -0.05 -4.93
N LYS A 61 8.50 0.99 -4.53
CA LYS A 61 8.60 1.61 -3.22
C LYS A 61 7.87 0.83 -2.12
N GLN A 62 6.97 -0.09 -2.47
CA GLN A 62 6.06 -0.74 -1.52
C GLN A 62 6.54 -2.12 -1.03
N HIS A 63 7.43 -2.78 -1.78
CA HIS A 63 7.91 -4.10 -1.43
C HIS A 63 9.36 -4.03 -0.94
N GLN A 64 9.68 -4.89 0.03
CA GLN A 64 11.06 -5.07 0.43
C GLN A 64 11.89 -5.57 -0.76
N PRO A 65 13.14 -5.09 -0.90
CA PRO A 65 14.02 -5.60 -1.93
C PRO A 65 14.23 -7.11 -1.73
N ILE A 66 14.03 -7.87 -2.82
CA ILE A 66 14.34 -9.29 -2.87
C ILE A 66 15.73 -9.42 -3.48
N ASP A 67 16.68 -9.85 -2.65
CA ASP A 67 18.09 -10.00 -3.03
C ASP A 67 18.59 -11.41 -2.76
N ILE A 68 19.64 -11.80 -3.48
CA ILE A 68 20.33 -13.09 -3.35
C ILE A 68 20.84 -13.35 -1.92
N ILE A 69 21.29 -12.31 -1.19
CA ILE A 69 21.87 -12.45 0.17
C ILE A 69 20.82 -12.74 1.26
N SER A 70 19.55 -12.33 1.11
CA SER A 70 18.53 -12.48 2.18
C SER A 70 18.41 -13.91 2.70
N GLN A 71 18.64 -14.89 1.81
CA GLN A 71 18.42 -16.30 2.07
C GLN A 71 19.67 -17.01 2.64
N SER A 72 20.89 -16.50 2.40
CA SER A 72 22.10 -17.14 2.95
C SER A 72 22.24 -16.93 4.46
N SER A 73 21.72 -15.82 5.00
CA SER A 73 21.58 -15.62 6.45
C SER A 73 20.50 -16.50 7.09
N GLU A 74 19.40 -16.79 6.38
CA GLU A 74 18.35 -17.70 6.88
C GLU A 74 18.80 -19.18 6.85
N GLN A 75 19.71 -19.56 5.95
CA GLN A 75 20.34 -20.89 5.95
C GLN A 75 21.19 -21.15 7.21
N THR A 76 21.77 -20.11 7.84
CA THR A 76 22.57 -20.27 9.07
C THR A 76 21.73 -20.26 10.34
N GLU A 77 20.62 -19.52 10.38
CA GLU A 77 19.69 -19.58 11.51
C GLU A 77 18.80 -20.83 11.51
N HIS A 78 18.47 -21.40 10.34
CA HIS A 78 17.65 -22.61 10.27
C HIS A 78 18.33 -23.87 10.82
N ASN A 79 19.66 -23.97 10.74
CA ASN A 79 20.39 -25.09 11.35
C ASN A 79 20.47 -24.99 12.88
N ASN A 80 20.28 -23.80 13.46
CA ASN A 80 20.33 -23.59 14.91
C ASN A 80 18.94 -23.60 15.58
N LYS A 81 17.85 -23.49 14.83
CA LYS A 81 16.46 -23.47 15.36
C LYS A 81 15.68 -24.77 15.19
N GLN A 82 16.25 -25.82 14.58
CA GLN A 82 15.63 -27.16 14.57
C GLN A 82 15.72 -27.91 15.91
N GLY A 83 16.38 -27.35 16.92
CA GLY A 83 16.34 -27.83 18.30
C GLY A 83 15.40 -27.01 19.17
N SER A 84 14.24 -27.59 19.49
CA SER A 84 13.35 -27.21 20.61
C SER A 84 12.81 -25.77 20.66
N SER A 85 11.51 -25.62 20.38
CA SER A 85 10.57 -25.02 21.34
C SER A 85 9.15 -25.08 20.81
N THR A 86 8.35 -25.94 21.43
CA THR A 86 6.91 -25.77 21.56
C THR A 86 6.64 -24.44 22.28
N SER A 87 6.11 -23.43 21.59
CA SER A 87 5.54 -22.27 22.25
C SER A 87 4.15 -22.00 21.68
N SER A 88 3.17 -22.21 22.56
CA SER A 88 1.78 -21.78 22.44
C SER A 88 1.65 -20.40 21.80
N HIS A 89 1.19 -20.34 20.56
CA HIS A 89 0.65 -19.12 19.96
C HIS A 89 -0.87 -19.26 20.01
N SER A 90 -1.50 -18.34 20.75
CA SER A 90 -2.93 -18.15 20.78
C SER A 90 -3.42 -17.87 19.36
N SER A 91 -3.87 -18.92 18.70
CA SER A 91 -4.49 -18.90 17.38
C SER A 91 -5.64 -17.89 17.38
N ILE A 92 -5.49 -16.79 16.64
CA ILE A 92 -6.64 -16.05 16.12
C ILE A 92 -7.26 -16.97 15.07
N LYS A 93 -8.05 -17.95 15.51
CA LYS A 93 -8.87 -18.75 14.62
C LYS A 93 -9.90 -17.81 14.01
N MET A 94 -9.85 -17.61 12.70
CA MET A 94 -11.04 -17.20 11.95
C MET A 94 -12.09 -18.29 12.11
N ASN A 95 -12.92 -18.19 13.16
CA ASN A 95 -14.08 -19.04 13.35
C ASN A 95 -15.20 -18.59 12.42
N LYS A 96 -15.07 -18.94 11.13
CA LYS A 96 -16.19 -19.23 10.23
C LYS A 96 -15.65 -20.12 9.11
N LYS A 97 -16.11 -21.38 9.10
CA LYS A 97 -15.78 -22.37 8.06
C LYS A 97 -16.18 -21.81 6.69
N LEU A 98 -15.19 -21.35 5.93
CA LEU A 98 -15.32 -21.15 4.49
C LEU A 98 -15.27 -22.54 3.84
N THR A 99 -16.44 -23.08 3.48
CA THR A 99 -16.58 -24.34 2.75
C THR A 99 -16.29 -24.11 1.27
N VAL A 100 -15.31 -24.84 0.75
CA VAL A 100 -14.87 -24.84 -0.65
C VAL A 100 -15.73 -25.83 -1.44
N PRO A 101 -16.35 -25.46 -2.58
CA PRO A 101 -16.74 -26.44 -3.58
C PRO A 101 -15.54 -26.78 -4.48
N PRO A 102 -15.34 -28.05 -4.86
CA PRO A 102 -14.23 -28.44 -5.72
C PRO A 102 -14.40 -27.87 -7.14
N THR A 103 -13.28 -27.47 -7.72
CA THR A 103 -13.15 -27.00 -9.09
C THR A 103 -13.53 -28.09 -10.10
N GLN A 104 -14.55 -27.83 -10.92
CA GLN A 104 -14.68 -28.44 -12.24
C GLN A 104 -14.90 -27.36 -13.29
N HIS A 105 -14.08 -27.41 -14.34
CA HIS A 105 -14.15 -26.56 -15.52
C HIS A 105 -15.52 -26.68 -16.20
N GLN A 106 -16.39 -25.68 -16.06
CA GLN A 106 -17.45 -25.40 -17.03
C GLN A 106 -17.66 -23.88 -17.17
N THR A 107 -17.70 -23.44 -18.41
CA THR A 107 -18.00 -22.08 -18.88
C THR A 107 -19.35 -21.56 -18.34
N PRO A 108 -19.45 -20.33 -17.78
CA PRO A 108 -20.73 -19.83 -17.30
C PRO A 108 -21.57 -19.23 -18.45
N GLN A 109 -22.82 -19.67 -18.56
CA GLN A 109 -23.89 -18.92 -19.22
C GLN A 109 -24.30 -17.73 -18.33
N LEU A 110 -24.56 -16.58 -18.96
CA LEU A 110 -24.95 -15.33 -18.32
C LEU A 110 -26.40 -15.42 -17.79
N ASP A 111 -26.59 -15.38 -16.47
CA ASP A 111 -27.89 -15.27 -15.83
C ASP A 111 -28.40 -13.81 -15.82
N GLN A 112 -29.68 -13.64 -16.15
CA GLN A 112 -30.36 -12.35 -16.39
C GLN A 112 -30.64 -11.52 -15.12
N ASP A 113 -30.26 -12.00 -13.94
CA ASP A 113 -30.51 -11.30 -12.67
C ASP A 113 -29.47 -10.20 -12.33
N ASP A 114 -28.28 -10.22 -12.94
CA ASP A 114 -27.24 -9.20 -12.70
C ASP A 114 -27.62 -7.81 -13.28
N GLN A 115 -28.40 -7.76 -14.36
CA GLN A 115 -28.81 -6.50 -15.00
C GLN A 115 -29.82 -5.66 -14.19
N LYS A 116 -30.54 -6.29 -13.25
CA LYS A 116 -31.42 -5.55 -12.31
C LYS A 116 -30.65 -4.88 -11.18
N SER A 117 -29.47 -5.41 -10.83
CA SER A 117 -28.60 -4.84 -9.79
C SER A 117 -27.87 -3.58 -10.28
N GLU A 118 -27.41 -3.60 -11.54
CA GLU A 118 -26.73 -2.50 -12.23
C GLU A 118 -27.62 -1.27 -12.46
N LYS A 119 -28.92 -1.48 -12.71
CA LYS A 119 -29.88 -0.36 -12.79
C LYS A 119 -30.06 0.32 -11.43
N SER A 120 -30.04 -0.44 -10.33
CA SER A 120 -30.19 0.15 -8.99
C SER A 120 -28.96 0.95 -8.55
N GLU A 121 -27.75 0.55 -8.98
CA GLU A 121 -26.52 1.34 -8.75
C GLU A 121 -26.50 2.62 -9.59
N ASN A 122 -26.90 2.57 -10.87
CA ASN A 122 -26.92 3.75 -11.74
C ASN A 122 -28.02 4.77 -11.38
N ASP A 123 -29.19 4.31 -10.95
CA ASP A 123 -30.26 5.20 -10.46
C ASP A 123 -29.89 5.83 -9.10
N GLN A 124 -29.13 5.11 -8.27
CA GLN A 124 -28.46 5.65 -7.08
C GLN A 124 -27.24 6.53 -7.39
N ILE A 125 -26.76 6.64 -8.62
CA ILE A 125 -25.67 7.57 -8.98
C ILE A 125 -26.27 8.91 -9.44
N SER A 126 -27.41 8.90 -10.14
CA SER A 126 -28.02 10.13 -10.70
C SER A 126 -28.67 11.04 -9.66
N PHE A 127 -29.32 10.48 -8.62
CA PHE A 127 -29.97 11.28 -7.57
C PHE A 127 -28.94 11.99 -6.65
N TYR A 128 -27.73 11.43 -6.55
CA TYR A 128 -26.67 11.91 -5.66
C TYR A 128 -25.80 13.01 -6.27
N GLN A 129 -25.85 13.22 -7.59
CA GLN A 129 -25.06 14.25 -8.28
C GLN A 129 -25.54 15.69 -8.01
N ASN A 130 -26.82 15.90 -7.69
CA ASN A 130 -27.40 17.25 -7.59
C ASN A 130 -27.17 17.97 -6.23
N MET A 131 -27.00 17.23 -5.11
CA MET A 131 -26.66 17.80 -3.79
C MET A 131 -25.14 17.95 -3.55
N ASN A 132 -24.34 17.23 -4.32
CA ASN A 132 -22.88 17.16 -4.17
C ASN A 132 -22.17 18.41 -4.73
N ASN A 133 -22.80 19.13 -5.66
CA ASN A 133 -22.19 20.26 -6.36
C ASN A 133 -21.86 21.44 -5.43
N SER A 134 -22.70 21.80 -4.46
CA SER A 134 -22.45 22.96 -3.59
C SER A 134 -21.32 22.73 -2.59
N PHE A 135 -21.23 21.53 -2.02
CA PHE A 135 -20.17 21.14 -1.09
C PHE A 135 -18.83 20.94 -1.79
N GLU A 136 -18.81 20.30 -2.97
CA GLU A 136 -17.60 20.19 -3.79
C GLU A 136 -17.12 21.56 -4.29
N HIS A 137 -18.02 22.49 -4.58
CA HIS A 137 -17.66 23.88 -4.88
C HIS A 137 -17.01 24.57 -3.68
N SER A 138 -17.60 24.44 -2.48
CA SER A 138 -17.00 24.98 -1.24
C SER A 138 -15.60 24.41 -0.95
N LEU A 139 -15.40 23.12 -1.19
CA LEU A 139 -14.09 22.46 -1.09
C LEU A 139 -13.09 22.96 -2.13
N LYS A 140 -13.51 23.20 -3.38
CA LYS A 140 -12.64 23.70 -4.45
C LYS A 140 -12.23 25.17 -4.25
N ASP A 141 -13.14 25.97 -3.73
CA ASP A 141 -12.92 27.41 -3.53
C ASP A 141 -12.17 27.71 -2.22
N ASN A 142 -12.01 26.72 -1.34
CA ASN A 142 -11.25 26.88 -0.09
C ASN A 142 -9.74 27.04 -0.35
N LEU A 143 -9.15 28.11 0.19
CA LEU A 143 -7.72 28.42 0.05
C LEU A 143 -6.81 27.27 0.52
N LEU A 144 -7.18 26.56 1.59
CA LEU A 144 -6.40 25.43 2.10
C LEU A 144 -6.43 24.23 1.15
N SER A 145 -7.57 24.00 0.48
CA SER A 145 -7.69 22.98 -0.57
C SER A 145 -6.79 23.31 -1.78
N GLN A 146 -6.72 24.59 -2.17
CA GLN A 146 -5.79 25.04 -3.22
C GLN A 146 -4.32 24.87 -2.81
N LYS A 147 -3.99 25.06 -1.53
CA LYS A 147 -2.65 24.76 -0.99
C LYS A 147 -2.33 23.26 -1.06
N ILE A 148 -3.30 22.37 -0.80
CA ILE A 148 -3.13 20.91 -1.02
C ILE A 148 -2.81 20.65 -2.48
N GLN A 149 -3.59 21.18 -3.43
CA GLN A 149 -3.33 21.00 -4.86
C GLN A 149 -1.93 21.47 -5.25
N THR A 150 -1.49 22.60 -4.71
CA THR A 150 -0.13 23.11 -4.89
C THR A 150 0.92 22.13 -4.33
N GLY A 151 0.69 21.59 -3.13
CA GLY A 151 1.55 20.57 -2.54
C GLY A 151 1.64 19.28 -3.39
N LEU A 152 0.52 18.86 -3.98
CA LEU A 152 0.48 17.72 -4.90
C LEU A 152 1.32 17.96 -6.17
N LEU A 153 1.35 19.19 -6.69
CA LEU A 153 2.22 19.56 -7.81
C LEU A 153 3.71 19.43 -7.43
N PHE A 154 4.11 19.95 -6.26
CA PHE A 154 5.50 19.77 -5.79
C PHE A 154 5.87 18.31 -5.60
N MET A 155 4.93 17.49 -5.10
CA MET A 155 5.14 16.05 -4.97
C MET A 155 5.32 15.40 -6.35
N ARG A 156 4.53 15.78 -7.36
CA ARG A 156 4.66 15.30 -8.74
C ARG A 156 6.01 15.66 -9.35
N ASP A 157 6.50 16.86 -9.06
CA ASP A 157 7.78 17.37 -9.57
C ASP A 157 8.99 16.80 -8.80
N GLY A 158 8.75 15.94 -7.80
CA GLY A 158 9.79 15.28 -7.01
C GLY A 158 10.34 16.12 -5.87
N ASN A 159 9.79 17.31 -5.63
CA ASN A 159 10.17 18.18 -4.53
C ASN A 159 9.39 17.82 -3.25
N THR A 160 9.65 16.62 -2.75
CA THR A 160 8.91 15.99 -1.64
C THR A 160 9.03 16.74 -0.31
N LYS A 161 10.15 17.43 -0.05
CA LYS A 161 10.31 18.26 1.16
C LYS A 161 9.36 19.46 1.17
N VAL A 162 9.33 20.23 0.07
CA VAL A 162 8.43 21.39 -0.05
C VAL A 162 6.97 20.93 -0.07
N ALA A 163 6.68 19.80 -0.71
CA ALA A 163 5.35 19.21 -0.66
C ALA A 163 4.94 18.86 0.78
N LEU A 164 5.83 18.24 1.55
CA LEU A 164 5.58 17.89 2.95
C LEU A 164 5.34 19.11 3.83
N GLU A 165 6.18 20.14 3.71
CA GLU A 165 6.01 21.42 4.41
C GLU A 165 4.62 22.00 4.14
N LYS A 166 4.21 22.05 2.87
CA LYS A 166 2.88 22.53 2.48
C LYS A 166 1.74 21.71 3.07
N MET A 167 1.85 20.38 3.09
CA MET A 167 0.82 19.53 3.70
C MET A 167 0.71 19.78 5.21
N MET A 168 1.85 19.91 5.89
CA MET A 168 1.87 20.17 7.34
C MET A 168 1.37 21.58 7.68
N ASP A 169 1.66 22.58 6.85
CA ASP A 169 1.13 23.94 6.99
C ASP A 169 -0.38 23.96 6.79
N VAL A 170 -0.91 23.26 5.77
CA VAL A 170 -2.36 23.13 5.57
C VAL A 170 -3.03 22.53 6.80
N TYR A 171 -2.47 21.45 7.35
CA TYR A 171 -3.00 20.84 8.56
C TYR A 171 -2.99 21.83 9.74
N LYS A 172 -1.90 22.56 9.93
CA LYS A 172 -1.77 23.53 11.02
C LYS A 172 -2.78 24.67 10.88
N ASP A 173 -2.82 25.32 9.71
CA ASP A 173 -3.74 26.41 9.41
C ASP A 173 -5.20 25.94 9.52
N GLY A 174 -5.52 24.75 9.00
CA GLY A 174 -6.85 24.15 9.08
C GLY A 174 -7.27 23.88 10.53
N ASN A 175 -6.35 23.39 11.36
CA ASN A 175 -6.62 23.14 12.77
C ASN A 175 -6.78 24.43 13.59
N GLU A 176 -6.08 25.51 13.22
CA GLU A 176 -6.30 26.84 13.80
C GLU A 176 -7.67 27.41 13.40
N GLN A 177 -8.06 27.27 12.13
CA GLN A 177 -9.39 27.68 11.65
C GLN A 177 -10.52 26.87 12.31
N LEU A 178 -10.32 25.55 12.53
CA LEU A 178 -11.28 24.70 13.23
C LEU A 178 -11.58 25.18 14.66
N LYS A 179 -10.60 25.77 15.35
CA LYS A 179 -10.80 26.31 16.72
C LYS A 179 -11.66 27.57 16.74
N GLN A 180 -11.70 28.31 15.64
CA GLN A 180 -12.34 29.62 15.52
C GLN A 180 -13.67 29.57 14.78
N CYS A 181 -13.88 28.53 13.96
CA CYS A 181 -15.06 28.37 13.12
C CYS A 181 -16.29 27.96 13.96
N GLN A 182 -17.43 28.61 13.70
CA GLN A 182 -18.71 28.33 14.34
C GLN A 182 -19.73 27.69 13.37
N ASP A 183 -19.49 27.78 12.07
CA ASP A 183 -20.36 27.22 11.04
C ASP A 183 -20.09 25.72 10.85
N GLN A 184 -21.14 24.90 11.04
CA GLN A 184 -21.08 23.44 10.94
C GLN A 184 -20.66 22.93 9.55
N GLN A 185 -21.08 23.60 8.47
CA GLN A 185 -20.68 23.18 7.11
C GLN A 185 -19.19 23.45 6.89
N GLN A 186 -18.72 24.60 7.32
CA GLN A 186 -17.31 24.98 7.21
C GLN A 186 -16.41 24.10 8.11
N ILE A 187 -16.86 23.72 9.30
CA ILE A 187 -16.17 22.75 10.17
C ILE A 187 -15.98 21.41 9.44
N SER A 188 -17.03 20.91 8.77
CA SER A 188 -16.96 19.64 8.03
C SER A 188 -15.91 19.67 6.92
N VAL A 189 -15.88 20.76 6.14
CA VAL A 189 -14.88 20.97 5.08
C VAL A 189 -13.46 21.04 5.66
N LEU A 190 -13.27 21.75 6.78
CA LEU A 190 -11.94 21.89 7.39
C LEU A 190 -11.41 20.58 7.98
N ILE A 191 -12.26 19.74 8.57
CA ILE A 191 -11.86 18.41 9.05
C ILE A 191 -11.37 17.54 7.89
N ILE A 192 -12.12 17.54 6.78
CA ILE A 192 -11.77 16.81 5.56
C ILE A 192 -10.38 17.24 5.05
N ILE A 193 -10.14 18.56 4.97
CA ILE A 193 -8.86 19.14 4.56
C ILE A 193 -7.72 18.73 5.52
N CYS A 194 -7.98 18.71 6.83
CA CYS A 194 -7.01 18.28 7.83
C CYS A 194 -6.66 16.79 7.70
N ILE A 195 -7.66 15.92 7.47
CA ILE A 195 -7.42 14.49 7.27
C ILE A 195 -6.65 14.26 5.96
N GLN A 196 -7.03 14.93 4.87
CA GLN A 196 -6.33 14.80 3.58
C GLN A 196 -4.87 15.21 3.69
N SER A 197 -4.59 16.37 4.29
CA SER A 197 -3.22 16.85 4.46
C SER A 197 -2.37 15.90 5.30
N LEU A 198 -2.91 15.33 6.38
CA LEU A 198 -2.21 14.32 7.18
C LEU A 198 -1.98 13.00 6.42
N CYS A 199 -2.97 12.54 5.63
CA CYS A 199 -2.81 11.35 4.79
C CYS A 199 -1.72 11.54 3.72
N TYR A 200 -1.69 12.69 3.05
CA TYR A 200 -0.64 13.02 2.09
C TYR A 200 0.74 13.18 2.77
N ALA A 201 0.80 13.83 3.93
CA ALA A 201 2.03 13.93 4.71
C ALA A 201 2.55 12.53 5.09
N SER A 202 1.67 11.64 5.56
CA SER A 202 2.01 10.25 5.87
C SER A 202 2.57 9.51 4.66
N GLN A 203 1.97 9.70 3.49
CA GLN A 203 2.47 9.13 2.24
C GLN A 203 3.86 9.64 1.88
N ILE A 204 4.10 10.95 1.97
CA ILE A 204 5.42 11.53 1.71
C ILE A 204 6.45 11.00 2.71
N PHE A 205 6.10 10.92 4.01
CA PHE A 205 6.98 10.34 5.01
C PHE A 205 7.35 8.88 4.72
N ARG A 206 6.41 8.06 4.23
CA ARG A 206 6.71 6.69 3.79
C ARG A 206 7.71 6.66 2.63
N GLU A 207 7.56 7.55 1.65
CA GLU A 207 8.50 7.64 0.53
C GLU A 207 9.90 8.08 0.98
N LEU A 208 9.96 8.90 2.02
CA LEU A 208 11.21 9.27 2.70
C LEU A 208 11.70 8.17 3.66
N GLY A 209 11.06 7.00 3.75
CA GLY A 209 11.46 5.96 4.70
C GLY A 209 11.26 6.32 6.18
N GLN A 210 10.59 7.43 6.48
CA GLN A 210 10.31 7.92 7.84
C GLN A 210 8.99 7.33 8.35
N PHE A 211 8.94 6.00 8.51
CA PHE A 211 7.70 5.27 8.80
C PHE A 211 7.07 5.64 10.15
N SER A 212 7.88 6.01 11.16
CA SER A 212 7.38 6.45 12.46
C SER A 212 6.62 7.77 12.37
N GLU A 213 7.11 8.73 11.58
CA GLU A 213 6.42 10.01 11.35
C GLU A 213 5.16 9.80 10.51
N ALA A 214 5.22 8.89 9.53
CA ALA A 214 4.04 8.48 8.77
C ALA A 214 2.94 7.89 9.66
N GLN A 215 3.29 7.04 10.63
CA GLN A 215 2.36 6.50 11.62
C GLN A 215 1.78 7.61 12.50
N LYS A 216 2.61 8.53 13.02
CA LYS A 216 2.15 9.67 13.83
C LYS A 216 1.11 10.54 13.10
N CYS A 217 1.28 10.78 11.80
CA CYS A 217 0.28 11.50 11.00
C CYS A 217 -1.07 10.76 10.96
N LEU A 218 -1.05 9.45 10.75
CA LEU A 218 -2.28 8.63 10.70
C LEU A 218 -2.91 8.46 12.09
N ASP A 219 -2.11 8.39 13.15
CA ASP A 219 -2.58 8.41 14.53
C ASP A 219 -3.28 9.72 14.87
N LYS A 220 -2.74 10.86 14.41
CA LYS A 220 -3.41 12.16 14.54
C LYS A 220 -4.78 12.13 13.87
N CYS A 221 -4.92 11.53 12.68
CA CYS A 221 -6.23 11.40 12.03
C CYS A 221 -7.25 10.69 12.94
N LEU A 222 -6.90 9.50 13.43
CA LEU A 222 -7.82 8.62 14.19
C LEU A 222 -8.08 9.07 15.64
N ASN A 223 -7.14 9.83 16.22
CA ASN A 223 -7.25 10.34 17.59
C ASN A 223 -7.96 11.68 17.65
N GLN A 224 -7.76 12.55 16.65
CA GLN A 224 -8.34 13.89 16.63
C GLN A 224 -9.74 13.91 16.02
N PHE A 225 -9.98 13.11 14.98
CA PHE A 225 -11.22 13.11 14.22
C PHE A 225 -11.93 11.77 14.39
N GLU A 226 -13.24 11.81 14.58
CA GLU A 226 -14.10 10.64 14.49
C GLU A 226 -14.64 10.54 13.06
N ILE A 227 -14.07 9.57 12.35
CA ILE A 227 -14.24 9.36 10.91
C ILE A 227 -15.34 8.32 10.71
N ASN A 228 -16.52 8.78 10.32
CA ASN A 228 -17.66 7.91 10.02
C ASN A 228 -17.77 7.53 8.52
N ASP A 229 -16.91 8.09 7.67
CA ASP A 229 -16.76 7.61 6.30
C ASP A 229 -16.01 6.27 6.32
N PHE A 230 -16.73 5.19 6.03
CA PHE A 230 -16.16 3.84 6.06
C PHE A 230 -15.02 3.66 5.06
N ASP A 231 -15.06 4.28 3.87
CA ASP A 231 -13.97 4.14 2.90
C ASP A 231 -12.72 4.85 3.39
N LEU A 232 -12.85 6.11 3.80
CA LEU A 232 -11.74 6.91 4.29
C LEU A 232 -11.08 6.25 5.52
N LEU A 233 -11.91 5.71 6.43
CA LEU A 233 -11.43 4.98 7.59
C LEU A 233 -10.62 3.73 7.18
N CYS A 234 -11.13 2.95 6.21
CA CYS A 234 -10.42 1.79 5.68
C CYS A 234 -9.11 2.18 4.99
N GLN A 235 -9.10 3.25 4.19
CA GLN A 235 -7.90 3.76 3.53
C GLN A 235 -6.83 4.16 4.57
N ILE A 236 -7.23 4.79 5.69
CA ILE A 236 -6.32 5.12 6.79
C ILE A 236 -5.76 3.85 7.45
N TYR A 237 -6.60 2.84 7.73
CA TYR A 237 -6.12 1.57 8.28
C TYR A 237 -5.17 0.85 7.33
N ILE A 238 -5.47 0.82 6.03
CA ILE A 238 -4.59 0.25 5.00
C ILE A 238 -3.26 1.00 4.94
N ALA A 239 -3.27 2.33 5.02
CA ALA A 239 -2.05 3.14 5.07
C ALA A 239 -1.21 2.84 6.32
N LYS A 240 -1.85 2.67 7.50
CA LYS A 240 -1.16 2.28 8.73
C LYS A 240 -0.55 0.89 8.62
N ALA A 241 -1.29 -0.07 8.07
CA ALA A 241 -0.79 -1.42 7.81
C ALA A 241 0.42 -1.39 6.87
N GLN A 242 0.40 -0.56 5.82
CA GLN A 242 1.56 -0.38 4.94
C GLN A 242 2.77 0.20 5.67
N CYS A 243 2.60 1.17 6.57
CA CYS A 243 3.71 1.66 7.40
C CYS A 243 4.30 0.55 8.29
N CYS A 244 3.42 -0.26 8.92
CA CYS A 244 3.84 -1.39 9.75
C CYS A 244 4.59 -2.43 8.93
N LEU A 245 4.10 -2.75 7.73
CA LEU A 245 4.72 -3.71 6.81
C LEU A 245 6.12 -3.27 6.38
N LEU A 246 6.28 -1.99 6.01
CA LEU A 246 7.58 -1.43 5.64
C LEU A 246 8.57 -1.41 6.83
N ASN A 247 8.04 -1.40 8.06
CA ASN A 247 8.82 -1.49 9.29
C ASN A 247 8.93 -2.93 9.87
N ASN A 248 8.62 -3.96 9.08
CA ASN A 248 8.65 -5.38 9.49
C ASN A 248 7.73 -5.78 10.65
N GLN A 249 6.72 -4.96 10.96
CA GLN A 249 5.77 -5.22 12.05
C GLN A 249 4.56 -6.03 11.55
N TYR A 250 4.79 -7.26 11.09
CA TYR A 250 3.78 -8.07 10.35
C TYR A 250 2.49 -8.34 11.14
N LEU A 251 2.57 -8.59 12.44
CA LEU A 251 1.38 -8.80 13.28
C LEU A 251 0.52 -7.53 13.39
N GLN A 252 1.15 -6.36 13.50
CA GLN A 252 0.44 -5.07 13.52
C GLN A 252 -0.16 -4.75 12.13
N THR A 253 0.53 -5.14 11.05
CA THR A 253 -0.01 -5.06 9.69
C THR A 253 -1.31 -5.85 9.57
N LEU A 254 -1.34 -7.10 10.07
CA LEU A 254 -2.55 -7.92 10.06
C LEU A 254 -3.68 -7.32 10.90
N ASP A 255 -3.39 -6.76 12.08
CA ASP A 255 -4.39 -6.08 12.91
C ASP A 255 -5.09 -4.94 12.14
N TYR A 256 -4.32 -4.06 11.51
CA TYR A 256 -4.89 -2.95 10.74
C TYR A 256 -5.59 -3.40 9.46
N TYR A 257 -5.06 -4.38 8.72
CA TYR A 257 -5.79 -4.93 7.57
C TYR A 257 -7.08 -5.62 7.97
N THR A 258 -7.10 -6.34 9.10
CA THR A 258 -8.32 -6.97 9.62
C THR A 258 -9.37 -5.93 10.01
N LYS A 259 -8.96 -4.81 10.62
CA LYS A 259 -9.85 -3.67 10.90
C LYS A 259 -10.49 -3.11 9.63
N ALA A 260 -9.71 -2.90 8.57
CA ALA A 260 -10.25 -2.48 7.27
C ALA A 260 -11.18 -3.53 6.65
N LEU A 261 -10.82 -4.82 6.75
CA LEU A 261 -11.60 -5.92 6.18
C LEU A 261 -12.99 -6.02 6.81
N ILE A 262 -13.08 -5.93 8.15
CA ILE A 262 -14.36 -5.96 8.87
C ILE A 262 -15.29 -4.86 8.37
N HIS A 263 -14.79 -3.65 8.14
CA HIS A 263 -15.59 -2.55 7.62
C HIS A 263 -16.01 -2.78 6.16
N TYR A 264 -15.10 -3.23 5.29
CA TYR A 264 -15.47 -3.53 3.90
C TYR A 264 -16.48 -4.70 3.80
N GLU A 265 -16.41 -5.69 4.69
CA GLU A 265 -17.40 -6.77 4.80
C GLU A 265 -18.76 -6.26 5.25
N GLN A 266 -18.82 -5.36 6.23
CA GLN A 266 -20.07 -4.74 6.70
C GLN A 266 -20.83 -4.02 5.57
N VAL A 267 -20.09 -3.37 4.67
CA VAL A 267 -20.66 -2.63 3.52
C VAL A 267 -20.72 -3.50 2.25
N ASN A 268 -20.22 -4.74 2.30
CA ASN A 268 -20.18 -5.71 1.19
C ASN A 268 -19.45 -5.20 -0.07
N TRP A 269 -18.33 -4.50 0.10
CA TRP A 269 -17.51 -4.00 -1.01
C TRP A 269 -16.58 -5.07 -1.56
N LYS A 270 -17.16 -6.03 -2.30
CA LYS A 270 -16.46 -7.22 -2.81
C LYS A 270 -15.13 -6.92 -3.49
N LEU A 271 -15.05 -5.86 -4.28
CA LEU A 271 -13.82 -5.48 -4.99
C LEU A 271 -12.71 -5.01 -4.04
N GLU A 272 -13.03 -4.22 -3.01
CA GLU A 272 -12.04 -3.77 -2.03
C GLU A 272 -11.63 -4.88 -1.07
N ILE A 273 -12.59 -5.75 -0.70
CA ILE A 273 -12.32 -6.99 0.02
C ILE A 273 -11.27 -7.81 -0.73
N ALA A 274 -11.48 -8.07 -2.03
CA ALA A 274 -10.58 -8.88 -2.83
C ALA A 274 -9.14 -8.32 -2.88
N LYS A 275 -8.99 -7.01 -3.10
CA LYS A 275 -7.67 -6.35 -3.08
C LYS A 275 -7.00 -6.46 -1.71
N LEU A 276 -7.78 -6.35 -0.64
CA LEU A 276 -7.28 -6.45 0.73
C LEU A 276 -6.87 -7.89 1.09
N LEU A 277 -7.61 -8.90 0.63
CA LEU A 277 -7.23 -10.31 0.77
C LEU A 277 -5.87 -10.59 0.13
N VAL A 278 -5.60 -10.06 -1.08
CA VAL A 278 -4.28 -10.20 -1.73
C VAL A 278 -3.16 -9.53 -0.93
N LYS A 279 -3.43 -8.41 -0.24
CA LYS A 279 -2.45 -7.80 0.66
C LYS A 279 -2.23 -8.63 1.93
N ILE A 280 -3.30 -9.16 2.51
CA ILE A 280 -3.25 -10.02 3.70
C ILE A 280 -2.49 -11.30 3.41
N SER A 281 -2.74 -11.96 2.27
CA SER A 281 -2.06 -13.21 1.90
C SER A 281 -0.54 -13.06 1.85
N PHE A 282 -0.05 -11.94 1.32
CA PHE A 282 1.38 -11.65 1.30
C PHE A 282 1.97 -11.56 2.73
N VAL A 283 1.22 -10.98 3.68
CA VAL A 283 1.66 -10.89 5.08
C VAL A 283 1.67 -12.27 5.76
N TYR A 284 0.69 -13.13 5.47
CA TYR A 284 0.71 -14.53 5.94
C TYR A 284 1.94 -15.28 5.41
N ALA A 285 2.30 -15.07 4.14
CA ALA A 285 3.52 -15.66 3.57
C ALA A 285 4.80 -15.15 4.24
N LEU A 286 4.88 -13.87 4.60
CA LEU A 286 6.00 -13.31 5.39
C LEU A 286 6.06 -13.88 6.82
N LEU A 287 4.95 -14.41 7.34
CA LEU A 287 4.87 -15.12 8.60
C LEU A 287 5.10 -16.65 8.45
N ASN A 288 5.49 -17.11 7.25
CA ASN A 288 5.67 -18.51 6.88
C ASN A 288 4.41 -19.39 6.96
N ASP A 289 3.22 -18.79 6.93
CA ASP A 289 1.96 -19.52 6.83
C ASP A 289 1.51 -19.57 5.36
N PHE A 290 2.14 -20.48 4.60
CA PHE A 290 1.92 -20.59 3.15
C PHE A 290 0.56 -21.19 2.79
N VAL A 291 -0.02 -22.01 3.68
CA VAL A 291 -1.32 -22.65 3.45
C VAL A 291 -2.42 -21.60 3.44
N ASP A 292 -2.49 -20.77 4.48
CA ASP A 292 -3.49 -19.71 4.55
C ASP A 292 -3.18 -18.58 3.56
N ALA A 293 -1.89 -18.26 3.35
CA ALA A 293 -1.51 -17.28 2.33
C ALA A 293 -2.05 -17.64 0.94
N LYS A 294 -1.80 -18.87 0.44
CA LYS A 294 -2.28 -19.31 -0.88
C LYS A 294 -3.80 -19.32 -0.94
N LYS A 295 -4.46 -19.86 0.09
CA LYS A 295 -5.92 -19.92 0.16
C LYS A 295 -6.56 -18.54 0.04
N ILE A 296 -6.11 -17.59 0.87
CA ILE A 296 -6.61 -16.20 0.88
C ILE A 296 -6.32 -15.51 -0.46
N CYS A 297 -5.14 -15.74 -1.04
CA CYS A 297 -4.76 -15.14 -2.32
C CYS A 297 -5.66 -15.64 -3.46
N TYR A 298 -5.93 -16.95 -3.53
CA TYR A 298 -6.85 -17.51 -4.53
C TYR A 298 -8.29 -17.04 -4.34
N GLU A 299 -8.74 -16.86 -3.10
CA GLU A 299 -10.06 -16.28 -2.82
C GLU A 299 -10.15 -14.84 -3.38
N GLY A 300 -9.17 -13.98 -3.08
CA GLY A 300 -9.08 -12.64 -3.66
C GLY A 300 -9.03 -12.65 -5.20
N LEU A 301 -8.20 -13.53 -5.78
CA LEU A 301 -8.10 -13.69 -7.23
C LEU A 301 -9.44 -14.07 -7.87
N SER A 302 -10.17 -15.02 -7.28
CA SER A 302 -11.46 -15.49 -7.82
C SER A 302 -12.50 -14.37 -7.85
N ILE A 303 -12.56 -13.53 -6.82
CA ILE A 303 -13.45 -12.36 -6.77
C ILE A 303 -13.03 -11.35 -7.85
N LEU A 304 -11.73 -11.05 -7.97
CA LEU A 304 -11.24 -10.13 -9.00
C LEU A 304 -11.58 -10.62 -10.41
N GLN A 305 -11.35 -11.90 -10.71
CA GLN A 305 -11.68 -12.49 -12.01
C GLN A 305 -13.19 -12.50 -12.31
N SER A 306 -14.04 -12.59 -11.29
CA SER A 306 -15.50 -12.52 -11.47
C SER A 306 -16.04 -11.11 -11.69
N LYS A 307 -15.34 -10.07 -11.20
CA LYS A 307 -15.81 -8.68 -11.19
C LYS A 307 -15.11 -7.77 -12.18
N LEU A 308 -13.96 -8.17 -12.69
CA LEU A 308 -13.12 -7.36 -13.58
C LEU A 308 -12.95 -8.06 -14.93
N SER A 309 -12.59 -7.28 -15.96
CA SER A 309 -12.17 -7.88 -17.21
C SER A 309 -10.93 -8.73 -16.99
N HIS A 310 -10.78 -9.83 -17.74
CA HIS A 310 -9.59 -10.68 -17.67
C HIS A 310 -8.28 -9.95 -17.99
N SER A 311 -8.37 -8.76 -18.60
CA SER A 311 -7.26 -7.86 -18.88
C SER A 311 -6.94 -6.87 -17.76
N ASP A 312 -7.64 -6.89 -16.62
CA ASP A 312 -7.41 -5.91 -15.56
C ASP A 312 -6.05 -6.07 -14.88
N GLN A 313 -5.32 -4.96 -14.72
CA GLN A 313 -4.00 -4.92 -14.09
C GLN A 313 -3.98 -5.63 -12.71
N ARG A 314 -5.04 -5.53 -11.92
CA ARG A 314 -5.13 -6.09 -10.56
C ARG A 314 -5.03 -7.63 -10.56
N ILE A 315 -5.44 -8.28 -11.65
CA ILE A 315 -5.30 -9.73 -11.80
C ILE A 315 -3.82 -10.09 -11.94
N TYR A 316 -3.08 -9.37 -12.78
CA TYR A 316 -1.64 -9.60 -12.98
C TYR A 316 -0.80 -9.25 -11.75
N GLU A 317 -1.22 -8.26 -10.95
CA GLU A 317 -0.64 -7.98 -9.63
C GLU A 317 -0.84 -9.14 -8.65
N THR A 318 -1.99 -9.80 -8.73
CA THR A 318 -2.29 -10.97 -7.90
C THR A 318 -1.44 -12.17 -8.32
N TYR A 319 -1.21 -12.39 -9.62
CA TYR A 319 -0.25 -13.39 -10.10
C TYR A 319 1.17 -13.11 -9.60
N TYR A 320 1.64 -11.85 -9.63
CA TYR A 320 2.94 -11.51 -9.05
C TYR A 320 3.00 -11.85 -7.55
N THR A 321 1.91 -11.59 -6.82
CA THR A 321 1.81 -11.92 -5.38
C THR A 321 1.86 -13.42 -5.15
N LEU A 322 1.14 -14.23 -5.94
CA LEU A 322 1.25 -15.70 -5.90
C LEU A 322 2.68 -16.17 -6.20
N GLY A 323 3.33 -15.58 -7.21
CA GLY A 323 4.74 -15.85 -7.51
C GLY A 323 5.67 -15.56 -6.33
N CYS A 324 5.44 -14.46 -5.60
CA CYS A 324 6.17 -14.16 -4.37
C CYS A 324 5.88 -15.17 -3.24
N ILE A 325 4.63 -15.61 -3.07
CA ILE A 325 4.25 -16.59 -2.04
C ILE A 325 4.95 -17.93 -2.31
N TYR A 326 4.88 -18.46 -3.54
CA TYR A 326 5.57 -19.70 -3.90
C TYR A 326 7.09 -19.56 -3.83
N TYR A 327 7.64 -18.40 -4.15
CA TYR A 327 9.06 -18.11 -3.97
C TYR A 327 9.47 -18.24 -2.49
N LEU A 328 8.71 -17.65 -1.56
CA LEU A 328 8.98 -17.75 -0.11
C LEU A 328 8.82 -19.20 0.41
N GLU A 329 7.88 -19.95 -0.16
CA GLU A 329 7.70 -21.39 0.11
C GLU A 329 8.78 -22.27 -0.52
N LYS A 330 9.63 -21.72 -1.40
CA LYS A 330 10.69 -22.40 -2.18
C LYS A 330 10.17 -23.34 -3.28
N GLU A 331 8.92 -23.18 -3.67
CA GLU A 331 8.28 -23.87 -4.78
C GLU A 331 8.55 -23.09 -6.08
N TYR A 332 9.79 -23.14 -6.54
CA TYR A 332 10.30 -22.25 -7.59
C TYR A 332 9.63 -22.43 -8.96
N ASP A 333 9.21 -23.64 -9.31
CA ASP A 333 8.56 -23.89 -10.60
C ASP A 333 7.19 -23.18 -10.68
N PHE A 334 6.38 -23.29 -9.62
CA PHE A 334 5.11 -22.57 -9.50
C PHE A 334 5.33 -21.05 -9.41
N ALA A 335 6.39 -20.61 -8.71
CA ALA A 335 6.73 -19.20 -8.65
C ALA A 335 6.99 -18.64 -10.06
N LEU A 336 7.79 -19.34 -10.88
CA LEU A 336 8.10 -18.93 -12.25
C LEU A 336 6.85 -18.89 -13.14
N GLU A 337 5.96 -19.88 -13.04
CA GLU A 337 4.70 -19.93 -13.80
C GLU A 337 3.83 -18.68 -13.55
N TYR A 338 3.59 -18.33 -12.28
CA TYR A 338 2.79 -17.15 -11.93
C TYR A 338 3.50 -15.84 -12.29
N LEU A 339 4.82 -15.79 -12.20
CA LEU A 339 5.60 -14.62 -12.63
C LEU A 339 5.52 -14.42 -14.15
N ASP A 340 5.54 -15.50 -14.95
CA ASP A 340 5.36 -15.41 -16.39
C ASP A 340 3.94 -14.95 -16.77
N GLN A 341 2.90 -15.47 -16.10
CA GLN A 341 1.53 -14.98 -16.30
C GLN A 341 1.38 -13.49 -15.97
N SER A 342 2.03 -13.02 -14.89
CA SER A 342 2.05 -11.60 -14.53
C SER A 342 2.77 -10.75 -15.59
N LYS A 343 3.95 -11.21 -16.04
CA LYS A 343 4.77 -10.55 -17.06
C LYS A 343 4.01 -10.39 -18.37
N ASP A 344 3.42 -11.47 -18.87
CA ASP A 344 2.67 -11.48 -20.13
C ASP A 344 1.47 -10.54 -20.07
N GLY A 345 0.80 -10.47 -18.92
CA GLY A 345 -0.28 -9.52 -18.67
C GLY A 345 0.17 -8.07 -18.76
N TYR A 346 1.28 -7.72 -18.10
CA TYR A 346 1.85 -6.37 -18.16
C TYR A 346 2.36 -6.00 -19.55
N ILE A 347 2.94 -6.95 -20.30
CA ILE A 347 3.36 -6.73 -21.70
C ILE A 347 2.13 -6.42 -22.56
N LYS A 348 1.03 -7.17 -22.41
CA LYS A 348 -0.22 -6.94 -23.15
C LYS A 348 -0.85 -5.57 -22.85
N LEU A 349 -0.77 -5.11 -21.59
CA LEU A 349 -1.38 -3.85 -21.16
C LEU A 349 -0.57 -2.61 -21.52
N TYR A 350 0.76 -2.67 -21.35
CA TYR A 350 1.61 -1.47 -21.38
C TYR A 350 2.83 -1.60 -22.30
N GLY A 351 3.00 -2.75 -22.95
CA GLY A 351 4.15 -3.06 -23.79
C GLY A 351 5.38 -3.53 -23.00
N GLU A 352 6.39 -3.98 -23.74
CA GLU A 352 7.59 -4.64 -23.21
C GLU A 352 8.49 -3.76 -22.34
N LYS A 353 8.37 -2.43 -22.44
CA LYS A 353 9.22 -1.49 -21.68
C LYS A 353 8.61 -1.01 -20.37
N HIS A 354 7.50 -1.60 -19.93
CA HIS A 354 6.84 -1.18 -18.71
C HIS A 354 7.65 -1.54 -17.45
N ILE A 355 7.81 -0.60 -16.54
CA ILE A 355 8.73 -0.73 -15.39
C ILE A 355 8.31 -1.83 -14.41
N SER A 356 7.02 -2.20 -14.33
CA SER A 356 6.59 -3.35 -13.50
C SER A 356 7.25 -4.66 -13.92
N ILE A 357 7.58 -4.83 -15.20
CA ILE A 357 8.21 -6.04 -15.73
C ILE A 357 9.61 -6.24 -15.11
N ILE A 358 10.34 -5.16 -14.82
CA ILE A 358 11.69 -5.22 -14.24
C ILE A 358 11.69 -5.94 -12.88
N LYS A 359 10.63 -5.78 -12.08
CA LYS A 359 10.53 -6.46 -10.77
C LYS A 359 10.29 -7.95 -10.91
N ILE A 360 9.42 -8.30 -11.86
CA ILE A 360 9.11 -9.69 -12.18
C ILE A 360 10.39 -10.37 -12.65
N LEU A 361 11.10 -9.76 -13.61
CA LEU A 361 12.39 -10.24 -14.09
C LEU A 361 13.44 -10.30 -12.97
N ASN A 362 13.47 -9.33 -12.06
CA ASN A 362 14.39 -9.38 -10.91
C ASN A 362 14.16 -10.63 -10.06
N LEU A 363 12.90 -10.94 -9.73
CA LEU A 363 12.54 -12.12 -8.93
C LEU A 363 12.81 -13.43 -9.69
N GLN A 364 12.52 -13.49 -10.99
CA GLN A 364 12.90 -14.63 -11.84
C GLN A 364 14.42 -14.84 -11.83
N GLY A 365 15.21 -13.77 -11.89
CA GLY A 365 16.66 -13.84 -11.77
C GLY A 365 17.14 -14.38 -10.42
N VAL A 366 16.46 -13.99 -9.32
CA VAL A 366 16.79 -14.49 -7.97
C VAL A 366 16.49 -15.98 -7.89
N ILE A 367 15.33 -16.42 -8.38
CA ILE A 367 14.94 -17.83 -8.43
C ILE A 367 15.97 -18.64 -9.24
N ASN A 368 16.35 -18.16 -10.43
CA ASN A 368 17.35 -18.80 -11.27
C ASN A 368 18.71 -18.93 -10.56
N HIS A 369 19.12 -17.92 -9.80
CA HIS A 369 20.36 -17.99 -9.01
C HIS A 369 20.25 -19.07 -7.92
N LEU A 370 19.14 -19.10 -7.17
CA LEU A 370 18.90 -20.06 -6.09
C LEU A 370 18.78 -21.52 -6.57
N GLN A 371 18.31 -21.75 -7.80
CA GLN A 371 18.28 -23.08 -8.42
C GLN A 371 19.67 -23.57 -8.91
N GLY A 372 20.76 -22.86 -8.57
CA GLY A 372 22.13 -23.25 -8.91
C GLY A 372 22.60 -22.76 -10.29
N ASN A 373 21.75 -22.05 -11.03
CA ASN A 373 22.06 -21.54 -12.37
C ASN A 373 22.72 -20.15 -12.31
N SER A 374 23.74 -19.98 -11.46
CA SER A 374 24.35 -18.67 -11.19
C SER A 374 24.97 -18.00 -12.44
N ASN A 375 25.48 -18.76 -13.42
CA ASN A 375 25.92 -18.22 -14.71
C ASN A 375 24.75 -17.60 -15.48
N ASN A 376 23.67 -18.37 -15.64
CA ASN A 376 22.49 -17.95 -16.37
C ASN A 376 21.81 -16.76 -15.68
N ALA A 377 21.79 -16.74 -14.35
CA ALA A 377 21.25 -15.61 -13.59
C ALA A 377 22.05 -14.32 -13.81
N MET A 378 23.39 -14.38 -13.84
CA MET A 378 24.24 -13.22 -14.16
C MET A 378 23.97 -12.71 -15.57
N GLU A 379 24.00 -13.59 -16.58
CA GLU A 379 23.71 -13.22 -17.99
C GLU A 379 22.30 -12.65 -18.14
N PHE A 380 21.33 -13.23 -17.43
CA PHE A 380 19.94 -12.75 -17.41
C PHE A 380 19.84 -11.34 -16.82
N TYR A 381 20.53 -11.06 -15.71
CA TYR A 381 20.58 -9.70 -15.16
C TYR A 381 21.27 -8.71 -16.10
N GLU A 382 22.34 -9.11 -16.80
CA GLU A 382 22.98 -8.27 -17.82
C GLU A 382 22.01 -7.92 -18.97
N GLN A 383 21.20 -8.88 -19.42
CA GLN A 383 20.17 -8.65 -20.43
C GLN A 383 19.10 -7.67 -19.95
N ILE A 384 18.63 -7.78 -18.70
CA ILE A 384 17.68 -6.82 -18.11
C ILE A 384 18.29 -5.41 -18.08
N VAL A 385 19.56 -5.29 -17.65
CA VAL A 385 20.24 -3.98 -17.62
C VAL A 385 20.42 -3.41 -19.03
N CYS A 386 20.65 -4.25 -20.04
CA CYS A 386 20.74 -3.81 -21.44
C CYS A 386 19.38 -3.31 -21.96
N LEU A 387 18.30 -4.05 -21.70
CA LEU A 387 16.95 -3.71 -22.18
C LEU A 387 16.35 -2.48 -21.49
N TYR A 388 16.63 -2.31 -20.21
CA TYR A 388 15.99 -1.28 -19.36
C TYR A 388 16.95 -0.19 -18.88
N GLY A 389 18.20 -0.16 -19.38
CA GLY A 389 19.27 0.71 -18.88
C GLY A 389 18.93 2.20 -18.84
N ASP A 390 18.08 2.66 -19.77
CA ASP A 390 17.68 4.07 -19.89
C ASP A 390 16.53 4.47 -18.96
N SER A 391 15.82 3.49 -18.37
CA SER A 391 14.59 3.75 -17.60
C SER A 391 14.83 4.31 -16.19
N GLN A 392 16.08 4.26 -15.69
CA GLN A 392 16.55 4.77 -14.39
C GLN A 392 15.51 4.68 -13.26
N ASN A 393 14.97 3.50 -12.95
CA ASN A 393 13.98 3.34 -11.87
C ASN A 393 14.50 2.46 -10.72
N ILE A 394 13.79 2.45 -9.59
CA ILE A 394 14.18 1.66 -8.40
C ILE A 394 14.30 0.16 -8.74
N GLY A 395 13.42 -0.39 -9.59
CA GLY A 395 13.50 -1.79 -10.02
C GLY A 395 14.83 -2.12 -10.71
N LEU A 396 15.32 -1.24 -11.59
CA LEU A 396 16.63 -1.39 -12.23
C LEU A 396 17.78 -1.33 -11.20
N ALA A 397 17.66 -0.50 -10.17
CA ALA A 397 18.66 -0.47 -9.09
C ALA A 397 18.71 -1.79 -8.30
N LEU A 398 17.56 -2.46 -8.08
CA LEU A 398 17.51 -3.78 -7.46
C LEU A 398 18.16 -4.86 -8.34
N VAL A 399 17.88 -4.82 -9.64
CA VAL A 399 18.54 -5.70 -10.63
C VAL A 399 20.05 -5.51 -10.62
N LEU A 400 20.52 -4.26 -10.61
CA LEU A 400 21.95 -3.94 -10.55
C LEU A 400 22.60 -4.40 -9.25
N ASN A 401 21.88 -4.32 -8.11
CA ASN A 401 22.33 -4.90 -6.84
C ASN A 401 22.51 -6.42 -6.96
N ASN A 402 21.52 -7.14 -7.51
CA ASN A 402 21.62 -8.60 -7.68
C ASN A 402 22.69 -9.01 -8.71
N LEU A 403 22.86 -8.24 -9.80
CA LEU A 403 23.96 -8.42 -10.74
C LEU A 403 25.32 -8.24 -10.04
N ALA A 404 25.44 -7.24 -9.16
CA ALA A 404 26.67 -7.01 -8.43
C ALA A 404 26.99 -8.15 -7.45
N LEU A 405 25.98 -8.73 -6.81
CA LEU A 405 26.12 -9.91 -5.97
C LEU A 405 26.54 -11.14 -6.79
N ALA A 406 25.92 -11.37 -7.94
CA ALA A 406 26.31 -12.44 -8.85
C ALA A 406 27.76 -12.29 -9.35
N TYR A 407 28.22 -11.05 -9.61
CA TYR A 407 29.63 -10.79 -9.91
C TYR A 407 30.56 -11.08 -8.72
N LEU A 408 30.14 -10.78 -7.50
CA LEU A 408 30.93 -11.06 -6.29
C LEU A 408 31.10 -12.57 -6.07
N ASP A 409 30.05 -13.37 -6.25
CA ASP A 409 30.12 -14.84 -6.18
C ASP A 409 31.14 -15.43 -7.17
N ARG A 410 31.45 -14.69 -8.24
CA ARG A 410 32.42 -15.06 -9.27
C ARG A 410 33.76 -14.33 -9.17
N MET A 411 34.02 -13.66 -8.04
CA MET A 411 35.25 -12.88 -7.80
C MET A 411 35.50 -11.77 -8.87
N LYS A 412 34.45 -11.33 -9.57
CA LYS A 412 34.51 -10.22 -10.55
C LYS A 412 34.34 -8.87 -9.83
N PHE A 413 35.27 -8.55 -8.92
CA PHE A 413 35.17 -7.41 -8.00
C PHE A 413 34.98 -6.05 -8.68
N LYS A 414 35.68 -5.82 -9.80
CA LYS A 414 35.57 -4.56 -10.55
C LYS A 414 34.16 -4.35 -11.12
N SER A 415 33.57 -5.40 -11.70
CA SER A 415 32.20 -5.35 -12.25
C SER A 415 31.17 -5.23 -11.14
N ALA A 416 31.34 -5.95 -10.03
CA ALA A 416 30.50 -5.82 -8.84
C ALA A 416 30.46 -4.38 -8.33
N LYS A 417 31.63 -3.75 -8.17
CA LYS A 417 31.74 -2.36 -7.72
C LYS A 417 30.99 -1.38 -8.65
N LEU A 418 31.19 -1.48 -9.97
CA LEU A 418 30.51 -0.62 -10.95
C LEU A 418 28.99 -0.77 -10.91
N SER A 419 28.49 -2.01 -10.79
CA SER A 419 27.05 -2.28 -10.67
C SER A 419 26.46 -1.69 -9.39
N PHE A 420 27.15 -1.80 -8.26
CA PHE A 420 26.73 -1.15 -7.00
C PHE A 420 26.72 0.38 -7.09
N GLU A 421 27.74 0.98 -7.71
CA GLU A 421 27.80 2.43 -7.91
C GLU A 421 26.64 2.92 -8.78
N LYS A 422 26.33 2.21 -9.87
CA LYS A 422 25.17 2.51 -10.72
C LYS A 422 23.86 2.34 -9.97
N ALA A 423 23.67 1.24 -9.23
CA ALA A 423 22.48 1.04 -8.39
C ALA A 423 22.29 2.19 -7.40
N THR A 424 23.35 2.57 -6.69
CA THR A 424 23.33 3.68 -5.72
C THR A 424 22.97 5.00 -6.39
N SER A 425 23.57 5.30 -7.56
CA SER A 425 23.28 6.54 -8.30
C SER A 425 21.81 6.66 -8.70
N ILE A 426 21.18 5.55 -9.11
CA ILE A 426 19.76 5.52 -9.43
C ILE A 426 18.95 5.74 -8.16
N LEU A 427 19.23 5.01 -7.07
CA LEU A 427 18.46 5.17 -5.82
C LEU A 427 18.53 6.60 -5.27
N LYS A 428 19.67 7.30 -5.39
CA LYS A 428 19.80 8.70 -4.95
C LYS A 428 18.81 9.65 -5.64
N LEU A 429 18.28 9.29 -6.81
CA LEU A 429 17.26 10.08 -7.51
C LEU A 429 15.86 9.93 -6.91
N TYR A 430 15.59 8.83 -6.19
CA TYR A 430 14.23 8.45 -5.78
C TYR A 430 14.06 8.24 -4.27
N LEU A 431 15.13 7.86 -3.58
CA LEU A 431 15.13 7.49 -2.16
C LEU A 431 16.18 8.31 -1.42
N ASN A 432 15.88 8.64 -0.16
CA ASN A 432 16.88 9.22 0.72
C ASN A 432 17.79 8.12 1.30
N GLU A 433 18.89 8.54 1.91
CA GLU A 433 19.89 7.61 2.47
C GLU A 433 19.38 6.84 3.71
N GLN A 434 18.29 7.30 4.32
CA GLN A 434 17.63 6.64 5.44
C GLN A 434 16.69 5.51 5.01
N HIS A 435 16.31 5.46 3.73
CA HIS A 435 15.37 4.46 3.23
C HIS A 435 15.98 3.05 3.35
N PRO A 436 15.24 2.03 3.86
CA PRO A 436 15.79 0.69 4.09
C PRO A 436 16.45 0.07 2.85
N THR A 437 15.83 0.21 1.68
CA THR A 437 16.39 -0.25 0.40
C THR A 437 17.74 0.39 0.10
N PHE A 438 17.90 1.70 0.36
CA PHE A 438 19.17 2.40 0.14
C PHE A 438 20.25 1.86 1.10
N GLN A 439 19.91 1.76 2.38
CA GLN A 439 20.83 1.26 3.41
C GLN A 439 21.29 -0.16 3.13
N ARG A 440 20.38 -1.03 2.65
CA ARG A 440 20.70 -2.41 2.30
C ARG A 440 21.67 -2.51 1.14
N ILE A 441 21.46 -1.75 0.06
CA ILE A 441 22.36 -1.74 -1.09
C ILE A 441 23.73 -1.17 -0.72
N GLU A 442 23.77 -0.12 0.10
CA GLU A 442 25.04 0.39 0.65
C GLU A 442 25.74 -0.61 1.58
N LYS A 443 25.01 -1.41 2.36
CA LYS A 443 25.58 -2.51 3.14
C LYS A 443 26.20 -3.57 2.23
N ASN A 444 25.47 -4.01 1.19
CA ASN A 444 25.98 -5.00 0.22
C ASN A 444 27.23 -4.49 -0.51
N LYS A 445 27.24 -3.21 -0.90
CA LYS A 445 28.42 -2.55 -1.50
C LYS A 445 29.63 -2.55 -0.57
N LYS A 446 29.43 -2.29 0.73
CA LYS A 446 30.52 -2.36 1.73
C LYS A 446 31.09 -3.77 1.87
N LEU A 447 30.25 -4.81 1.80
CA LEU A 447 30.71 -6.20 1.80
C LEU A 447 31.66 -6.49 0.63
N VAL A 448 31.37 -5.96 -0.56
CA VAL A 448 32.24 -6.12 -1.75
C VAL A 448 33.58 -5.44 -1.57
N VAL A 449 33.59 -4.22 -1.02
CA VAL A 449 34.83 -3.50 -0.76
C VAL A 449 35.70 -4.28 0.22
N ALA A 450 35.11 -4.81 1.30
CA ALA A 450 35.82 -5.64 2.27
C ALA A 450 36.35 -6.95 1.65
N ALA A 451 35.55 -7.65 0.84
CA ALA A 451 35.95 -8.86 0.15
C ALA A 451 37.10 -8.60 -0.86
N THR A 452 37.03 -7.48 -1.59
CA THR A 452 38.09 -7.08 -2.54
C THR A 452 39.40 -6.79 -1.81
N LEU A 453 39.35 -6.10 -0.67
CA LEU A 453 40.53 -5.80 0.15
C LEU A 453 41.13 -7.03 0.84
N SER A 454 40.32 -8.07 1.09
CA SER A 454 40.79 -9.32 1.69
C SER A 454 41.39 -10.29 0.66
N TYR A 455 41.04 -10.12 -0.62
CA TYR A 455 41.53 -10.94 -1.73
C TYR A 455 42.89 -10.44 -2.27
N ILE A 456 43.11 -9.12 -2.24
CA ILE A 456 44.38 -8.47 -2.56
C ILE A 456 45.35 -8.69 -1.40
#